data_AF-A0A9X2AYP3-F1
#
_entry.id   AF-A0A9X2AYP3-F1
#
_cell.length_a   1.000
_cell.length_b   1.000
_cell.length_c   1.000
_cell.angle_alpha   90.00
_cell.angle_beta   90.00
_cell.angle_gamma   90.00
#
_symmetry.space_group_name_H-M   'P 1'
#
loop_
_entity.id
_entity.type
_entity.pdbx_description
1 polymer ?
#
loop_
_entity_poly.entity_id
_entity_poly.type
_entity_poly.pdbx_seq_one_letter_code
_entity_poly.pdbx_strand_id
1 'polypeptide(L)'
;MAQLNTTGFEFFGENEQRFRAMLIQRIEAYMVHRQLTKNQLAEQAGIGKTAFYSKMDKEQGSQFTVLDLFRIGKSLDVSILQLFPVDDIDREHGGQLAVPASVLHMMDTMMSMDHNDIELLYDLFLTLKKHNKLI
;
A
#
# COMPACT_ATOMS: atom_id res chain seq x y z
N MET A 1 22.20 2.34 32.47
CA MET A 1 21.50 2.12 31.19
C MET A 1 21.28 3.48 30.57
N ALA A 2 21.86 3.74 29.40
CA ALA A 2 21.67 5.02 28.72
C ALA A 2 20.19 5.16 28.34
N GLN A 3 19.49 6.09 28.99
CA GLN A 3 18.17 6.53 28.55
C GLN A 3 18.38 7.26 27.21
N LEU A 4 18.12 6.54 26.13
CA LEU A 4 17.98 7.12 24.81
C LEU A 4 16.74 8.01 24.84
N ASN A 5 16.93 9.31 25.13
CA ASN A 5 15.97 10.35 24.81
C ASN A 5 15.99 10.55 23.28
N THR A 6 15.47 9.56 22.56
CA THR A 6 15.17 9.69 21.14
C THR A 6 13.74 10.19 21.03
N THR A 7 13.59 11.48 20.71
CA THR A 7 12.36 12.03 20.13
C THR A 7 12.00 11.38 18.78
N GLY A 8 12.88 10.55 18.22
CA GLY A 8 12.76 9.94 16.90
C GLY A 8 12.52 8.43 16.85
N PHE A 9 12.02 7.80 17.93
CA PHE A 9 11.45 6.46 17.79
C PHE A 9 9.93 6.60 17.82
N GLU A 10 9.32 6.70 16.64
CA GLU A 10 7.86 6.88 16.36
C GLU A 10 6.95 5.83 17.05
N PHE A 11 7.52 4.87 17.77
CA PHE A 11 6.83 3.73 18.39
C PHE A 11 6.93 3.68 19.93
N PHE A 12 7.56 4.67 20.58
CA PHE A 12 7.66 4.68 22.05
C PHE A 12 6.28 5.00 22.69
N GLY A 13 5.60 3.97 23.20
CA GLY A 13 4.28 4.10 23.85
C GLY A 13 3.07 3.82 22.96
N GLU A 14 3.27 3.33 21.72
CA GLU A 14 2.15 2.95 20.85
C GLU A 14 1.48 1.65 21.32
N ASN A 15 0.14 1.65 21.33
CA ASN A 15 -0.66 0.49 21.72
C ASN A 15 -0.81 -0.43 20.50
N GLU A 16 -0.35 -1.67 20.61
CA GLU A 16 -0.41 -2.70 19.57
C GLU A 16 -1.82 -2.87 19.00
N GLN A 17 -2.85 -2.77 19.84
CA GLN A 17 -4.25 -2.85 19.42
C GLN A 17 -4.66 -1.64 18.56
N ARG A 18 -4.15 -0.44 18.87
CA ARG A 18 -4.38 0.77 18.06
C ARG A 18 -3.70 0.64 16.71
N PHE A 19 -2.44 0.19 16.68
CA PHE A 19 -1.69 -0.05 15.43
C PHE A 19 -2.42 -1.04 14.52
N ARG A 20 -2.89 -2.15 15.10
CA ARG A 20 -3.68 -3.16 14.39
C ARG A 20 -4.98 -2.59 13.84
N ALA A 21 -5.71 -1.80 14.62
CA ALA A 21 -6.96 -1.19 14.17
C ALA A 21 -6.74 -0.25 12.97
N MET A 22 -5.65 0.52 12.98
CA MET A 22 -5.26 1.40 11.87
C MET A 22 -4.87 0.62 10.62
N LEU A 23 -4.07 -0.44 10.76
CA LEU A 23 -3.72 -1.34 9.65
C LEU A 23 -4.98 -1.94 9.01
N ILE A 24 -5.93 -2.43 9.82
CA ILE A 24 -7.21 -2.96 9.32
C ILE A 24 -7.99 -1.88 8.56
N GLN A 25 -8.11 -0.66 9.11
CA GLN A 25 -8.77 0.45 8.42
C GLN A 25 -8.12 0.77 7.07
N ARG A 26 -6.79 0.72 6.98
CA ARG A 26 -6.05 0.99 5.74
C ARG A 26 -6.30 -0.10 4.70
N ILE A 27 -6.30 -1.37 5.11
CA ILE A 27 -6.70 -2.50 4.24
C ILE A 27 -8.14 -2.32 3.76
N GLU A 28 -9.08 -1.96 4.64
CA GLU A 28 -10.49 -1.73 4.29
C GLU A 28 -10.64 -0.57 3.30
N ALA A 29 -9.91 0.53 3.46
CA ALA A 29 -9.91 1.66 2.53
C ALA A 29 -9.43 1.26 1.13
N TYR A 30 -8.33 0.51 1.04
CA TYR A 30 -7.82 0.03 -0.26
C TYR A 30 -8.71 -1.02 -0.91
N MET A 31 -9.39 -1.85 -0.12
CA MET A 31 -10.41 -2.76 -0.63
C MET A 31 -11.56 -2.00 -1.30
N VAL A 32 -12.05 -0.92 -0.67
CA VAL A 32 -13.11 -0.08 -1.26
C VAL A 32 -12.64 0.52 -2.58
N HIS A 33 -11.42 1.05 -2.62
CA HIS A 33 -10.85 1.61 -3.85
C HIS A 33 -10.70 0.58 -4.98
N ARG A 34 -10.29 -0.64 -4.66
CA ARG A 34 -10.16 -1.75 -5.62
C ARG A 34 -11.47 -2.50 -5.89
N GLN A 35 -12.58 -2.08 -5.25
CA GLN A 35 -13.89 -2.74 -5.33
C GLN A 35 -13.84 -4.24 -4.95
N LEU A 36 -13.02 -4.57 -3.95
CA LEU A 36 -12.83 -5.94 -3.47
C LEU A 36 -13.62 -6.20 -2.18
N THR A 37 -14.30 -7.33 -2.11
CA THR A 37 -14.88 -7.85 -0.87
C THR A 37 -13.84 -8.57 -0.01
N LYS A 38 -14.11 -8.77 1.29
CA LYS A 38 -13.21 -9.51 2.20
C LYS A 38 -12.93 -10.93 1.70
N ASN A 39 -13.93 -11.58 1.10
CA ASN A 39 -13.79 -12.89 0.49
C ASN A 39 -12.87 -12.89 -0.74
N GLN A 40 -13.05 -11.93 -1.65
CA GLN A 40 -12.22 -11.81 -2.85
C GLN A 40 -10.77 -11.50 -2.49
N LEU A 41 -10.53 -10.60 -1.54
CA LEU A 41 -9.16 -10.30 -1.10
C LEU A 41 -8.50 -11.50 -0.41
N ALA A 42 -9.24 -12.24 0.44
CA ALA A 42 -8.71 -13.45 1.07
C ALA A 42 -8.30 -14.51 0.03
N GLU A 43 -9.13 -14.70 -1.00
CA GLU A 43 -8.87 -15.62 -2.11
C GLU A 43 -7.66 -15.19 -2.94
N GLN A 44 -7.60 -13.92 -3.36
CA GLN A 44 -6.48 -13.37 -4.13
C GLN A 44 -5.16 -13.40 -3.35
N ALA A 45 -5.20 -13.15 -2.04
CA ALA A 45 -4.05 -13.20 -1.16
C ALA A 45 -3.67 -14.64 -0.76
N GLY A 46 -4.47 -15.66 -1.10
CA GLY A 46 -4.23 -17.04 -0.68
C GLY A 46 -4.25 -17.23 0.84
N ILE A 47 -5.11 -16.48 1.54
CA ILE A 47 -5.32 -16.56 2.99
C ILE A 47 -6.66 -17.26 3.24
N GLY A 48 -6.67 -18.28 4.09
CA GLY A 48 -7.91 -18.99 4.42
C GLY A 48 -8.98 -18.03 4.96
N LYS A 49 -10.21 -18.09 4.43
CA LYS A 49 -11.29 -17.13 4.71
C LYS A 49 -11.49 -16.91 6.20
N THR A 50 -11.64 -17.98 7.00
CA THR A 50 -11.83 -17.87 8.45
C THR A 50 -10.66 -17.15 9.14
N ALA A 51 -9.42 -17.45 8.74
CA ALA A 51 -8.23 -16.79 9.28
C ALA A 51 -8.16 -15.32 8.86
N PHE A 52 -8.51 -14.99 7.61
CA PHE A 52 -8.55 -13.62 7.13
C PHE A 52 -9.61 -12.79 7.88
N TYR A 53 -10.81 -13.32 8.06
CA TYR A 53 -11.87 -12.65 8.82
C TYR A 53 -11.48 -12.41 10.29
N SER A 54 -10.88 -13.41 10.94
CA SER A 54 -10.36 -13.26 12.31
C SER A 54 -9.26 -12.18 12.41
N LYS A 55 -8.37 -12.12 11.43
CA LYS A 55 -7.30 -11.10 11.38
C LYS A 55 -7.81 -9.69 11.02
N MET A 56 -8.94 -9.59 10.30
CA MET A 56 -9.62 -8.33 9.98
C MET A 56 -10.57 -7.85 11.09
N ASP A 57 -10.79 -8.63 12.14
CA ASP A 57 -11.68 -8.27 13.24
C ASP A 57 -10.93 -7.46 14.30
N LYS A 58 -11.28 -6.17 14.48
CA LYS A 58 -10.58 -5.23 15.39
C LYS A 58 -10.58 -5.67 16.86
N GLU A 59 -11.52 -6.51 17.27
CA GLU A 59 -11.66 -6.99 18.65
C GLU A 59 -10.90 -8.29 18.93
N GLN A 60 -10.62 -9.09 17.89
CA GLN A 60 -9.88 -10.34 18.04
C GLN A 60 -8.36 -10.14 18.11
N GLY A 61 -7.66 -11.05 18.80
CA GLY A 61 -6.21 -11.00 18.97
C GLY A 61 -5.39 -11.52 17.78
N SER A 62 -6.02 -12.01 16.71
CA SER A 62 -5.32 -12.59 15.56
C SER A 62 -4.62 -11.52 14.72
N GLN A 63 -3.35 -11.75 14.40
CA GLN A 63 -2.50 -10.80 13.69
C GLN A 63 -2.15 -11.26 12.28
N PHE A 64 -1.92 -10.30 11.38
CA PHE A 64 -1.32 -10.58 10.08
C PHE A 64 0.17 -10.84 10.25
N THR A 65 0.64 -11.94 9.69
CA THR A 65 2.07 -12.16 9.53
C THR A 65 2.61 -11.23 8.46
N VAL A 66 3.91 -10.98 8.46
CA VAL A 66 4.56 -10.21 7.39
C VAL A 66 4.26 -10.80 6.01
N LEU A 67 4.23 -12.13 5.88
CA LEU A 67 3.89 -12.81 4.63
C LEU A 67 2.44 -12.54 4.19
N ASP A 68 1.49 -12.48 5.13
CA ASP A 68 0.12 -12.09 4.82
C ASP A 68 0.07 -10.67 4.27
N LEU A 69 0.83 -9.74 4.86
CA LEU A 69 0.90 -8.34 4.40
C LEU A 69 1.49 -8.23 3.00
N PHE A 70 2.53 -9.01 2.65
CA PHE A 70 3.04 -9.10 1.28
C PHE A 70 1.97 -9.58 0.29
N ARG A 71 1.21 -10.61 0.65
CA ARG A 71 0.16 -11.17 -0.21
C ARG A 71 -1.01 -10.20 -0.39
N ILE A 72 -1.41 -9.52 0.68
CA ILE A 72 -2.44 -8.48 0.67
C ILE A 72 -1.98 -7.28 -0.16
N GLY A 73 -0.77 -6.77 0.08
CA GLY A 73 -0.19 -5.65 -0.68
C GLY A 73 -0.11 -5.95 -2.17
N LYS A 74 0.32 -7.15 -2.54
CA LYS A 74 0.31 -7.61 -3.95
C LYS A 74 -1.10 -7.65 -4.54
N SER A 75 -2.10 -8.12 -3.79
CA SER A 75 -3.49 -8.22 -4.27
C SER A 75 -4.16 -6.85 -4.42
N LEU A 76 -3.83 -5.92 -3.54
CA LEU A 76 -4.31 -4.54 -3.59
C LEU A 76 -3.48 -3.65 -4.52
N ASP A 77 -2.32 -4.14 -4.97
CA ASP A 77 -1.31 -3.42 -5.73
C ASP A 77 -0.93 -2.10 -5.00
N VAL A 78 -0.50 -2.26 -3.75
CA VAL A 78 -0.09 -1.22 -2.79
C VAL A 78 1.22 -1.66 -2.14
N SER A 79 2.14 -0.70 -1.92
CA SER A 79 3.40 -0.97 -1.20
C SER A 79 3.15 -1.30 0.26
N ILE A 80 3.97 -2.18 0.84
CA ILE A 80 3.89 -2.48 2.28
C ILE A 80 4.10 -1.25 3.15
N LEU A 81 4.96 -0.32 2.72
CA LEU A 81 5.18 0.93 3.45
C LEU A 81 3.90 1.76 3.51
N GLN A 82 3.09 1.70 2.44
CA GLN A 82 1.79 2.37 2.37
C GLN A 82 0.69 1.60 3.14
N LEU A 83 0.89 0.33 3.49
CA LEU A 83 -0.03 -0.41 4.37
C LEU A 83 0.17 -0.05 5.85
N PHE A 84 1.41 0.26 6.24
CA PHE A 84 1.69 0.64 7.61
C PHE A 84 1.19 2.06 7.89
N PRO A 85 0.51 2.29 9.02
CA PRO A 85 0.21 3.65 9.46
C PRO A 85 1.52 4.33 9.85
N VAL A 86 1.85 5.43 9.18
CA VAL A 86 2.99 6.31 9.49
C VAL A 86 2.47 7.73 9.69
N ASP A 87 3.14 8.49 10.55
CA ASP A 87 2.99 9.91 10.89
C ASP A 87 1.59 10.52 11.16
N ASP A 88 1.58 11.48 12.08
CA ASP A 88 0.41 12.31 12.39
C ASP A 88 -0.03 13.17 11.19
N ILE A 89 0.88 13.46 10.25
CA ILE A 89 0.59 14.17 8.99
C ILE A 89 -0.21 13.27 8.02
N ASP A 90 0.14 11.98 7.93
CA ASP A 90 -0.60 10.99 7.14
C ASP A 90 -1.97 10.68 7.79
N ARG A 91 -2.08 10.84 9.13
CA ARG A 91 -3.35 10.82 9.87
C ARG A 91 -4.25 12.01 9.54
N GLU A 92 -3.71 13.22 9.40
CA GLU A 92 -4.49 14.41 8.97
C GLU A 92 -4.88 14.36 7.47
N HIS A 93 -3.99 13.83 6.63
CA HIS A 93 -4.22 13.64 5.20
C HIS A 93 -4.92 12.32 4.86
N GLY A 94 -5.58 11.67 5.84
CA GLY A 94 -6.07 10.28 5.87
C GLY A 94 -7.03 9.81 4.75
N GLY A 95 -6.75 10.15 3.50
CA GLY A 95 -7.61 9.99 2.35
C GLY A 95 -6.90 10.10 1.01
N GLN A 96 -5.58 10.36 0.94
CA GLN A 96 -4.88 10.17 -0.32
C GLN A 96 -4.73 8.67 -0.59
N LEU A 97 -5.34 8.24 -1.69
CA LEU A 97 -5.24 6.88 -2.19
C LEU A 97 -3.76 6.56 -2.44
N ALA A 98 -3.33 5.37 -2.02
CA ALA A 98 -1.97 4.92 -2.30
C ALA A 98 -1.75 4.94 -3.81
N VAL A 99 -0.62 5.53 -4.23
CA VAL A 99 -0.14 5.35 -5.59
C VAL A 99 0.05 3.85 -5.80
N PRO A 100 -0.56 3.25 -6.84
CA PRO A 100 -0.43 1.82 -7.09
C PRO A 100 1.03 1.40 -7.16
N ALA A 101 1.39 0.27 -6.55
CA ALA A 101 2.78 -0.20 -6.55
C ALA A 101 3.29 -0.45 -7.98
N SER A 102 2.41 -0.89 -8.88
CA SER A 102 2.66 -1.02 -10.32
C SER A 102 3.04 0.30 -10.99
N VAL A 103 2.42 1.41 -10.59
CA VAL A 103 2.74 2.76 -11.10
C VAL A 103 4.09 3.22 -10.58
N LEU A 104 4.38 3.00 -9.30
CA LEU A 104 5.70 3.30 -8.73
C LEU A 104 6.80 2.51 -9.45
N HIS A 105 6.59 1.21 -9.66
CA HIS A 105 7.52 0.36 -10.41
C HIS A 105 7.71 0.82 -11.86
N MET A 106 6.62 1.25 -12.52
CA MET A 106 6.69 1.81 -13.86
C MET A 106 7.54 3.09 -13.88
N MET A 107 7.34 4.00 -12.92
CA MET A 107 8.13 5.23 -12.82
C MET A 107 9.61 4.92 -12.56
N ASP A 108 9.92 4.03 -11.63
CA ASP A 108 11.29 3.60 -11.34
C ASP A 108 11.96 3.01 -12.58
N THR A 109 11.22 2.18 -13.32
CA THR A 109 11.70 1.60 -14.57
C THR A 109 12.02 2.71 -15.56
N MET A 110 11.10 3.65 -15.80
CA MET A 110 11.31 4.76 -16.73
C MET A 110 12.48 5.67 -16.32
N MET A 111 12.65 5.94 -15.03
CA MET A 111 13.76 6.76 -14.54
C MET A 111 15.12 6.06 -14.62
N SER A 112 15.13 4.72 -14.67
CA SER A 112 16.34 3.92 -14.83
C SER A 112 16.77 3.71 -16.30
N MET A 113 15.96 4.14 -17.27
CA MET A 113 16.25 3.98 -18.70
C MET A 113 17.37 4.93 -19.16
N ASP A 114 18.05 4.55 -20.23
CA ASP A 114 19.03 5.43 -20.87
C ASP A 114 18.33 6.62 -21.54
N HIS A 115 19.04 7.74 -21.67
CA HIS A 115 18.52 8.99 -22.19
C HIS A 115 17.85 8.83 -23.56
N ASN A 116 18.47 8.05 -24.46
CA ASN A 116 17.96 7.81 -25.81
C ASN A 116 16.60 7.09 -25.80
N ASP A 117 16.41 6.15 -24.87
CA ASP A 117 15.15 5.40 -24.76
C ASP A 117 14.03 6.29 -24.20
N ILE A 118 14.37 7.20 -23.28
CA ILE A 118 13.43 8.19 -22.73
C ILE A 118 12.99 9.16 -23.84
N GLU A 119 13.93 9.65 -24.65
CA GLU A 119 13.64 10.54 -25.78
C GLU A 119 12.73 9.86 -26.81
N LEU A 120 13.03 8.60 -27.15
CA LEU A 120 12.18 7.79 -28.04
C LEU A 120 10.75 7.62 -27.49
N LEU A 121 10.61 7.32 -26.20
CA LEU A 121 9.30 7.19 -25.54
C LEU A 121 8.51 8.51 -25.58
N TYR A 122 9.20 9.63 -25.36
CA TYR A 122 8.60 10.96 -25.42
C TYR A 122 8.10 11.30 -26.83
N ASP A 123 8.91 11.05 -27.86
CA ASP A 123 8.55 11.27 -29.26
C ASP A 123 7.37 10.40 -29.71
N LEU A 124 7.35 9.13 -29.27
CA LEU A 124 6.24 8.22 -29.51
C LEU A 124 4.95 8.75 -28.89
N PHE A 125 5.01 9.21 -27.64
CA PHE A 125 3.87 9.79 -26.93
C PHE A 125 3.32 11.03 -27.66
N LEU A 126 4.20 11.96 -28.06
CA LEU A 126 3.81 13.16 -28.82
C LEU A 126 3.15 12.80 -30.15
N THR A 127 3.69 11.79 -30.85
CA THR A 127 3.13 11.30 -32.12
C THR A 127 1.74 10.73 -31.93
N LEU A 128 1.55 9.86 -30.94
CA LEU A 128 0.26 9.26 -30.63
C LEU A 128 -0.78 10.31 -30.22
N LYS A 129 -0.37 11.31 -29.43
CA LYS A 129 -1.22 12.44 -29.04
C LYS A 129 -1.63 13.29 -30.24
N LYS A 130 -0.69 13.60 -31.15
CA LYS A 130 -0.95 14.35 -32.39
C LYS A 130 -2.00 13.67 -33.28
N HIS A 131 -2.09 12.35 -33.24
CA HIS A 131 -3.04 11.56 -34.01
C HIS A 131 -4.33 11.20 -33.25
N ASN A 132 -4.59 11.80 -32.07
CA ASN A 132 -5.73 11.50 -31.19
C ASN A 132 -5.87 10.00 -30.88
N LYS A 133 -4.74 9.28 -30.81
CA LYS A 133 -4.68 7.86 -30.45
C LYS A 133 -4.62 7.65 -28.94
N LEU A 134 -4.44 8.74 -28.18
CA LEU A 134 -4.49 8.81 -26.72
C LEU A 134 -5.52 9.87 -26.34
N ILE A 135 -6.29 9.61 -25.27
CA ILE A 135 -7.30 10.52 -24.71
C ILE A 135 -6.59 11.60 -23.88
#